data_AF-A0A0G0EYN6-F1
#
_entry.id   AF-A0A0G0EYN6-F1
#
_cell.length_a   1.000
_cell.length_b   1.000
_cell.length_c   1.000
_cell.angle_alpha   90.00
_cell.angle_beta   90.00
_cell.angle_gamma   90.00
#
_symmetry.space_group_name_H-M   'P 1'
#
loop_
_entity.id
_entity.type
_entity.pdbx_description
1 polymer ?
#
loop_
_entity_poly.entity_id
_entity_poly.type
_entity_poly.pdbx_seq_one_letter_code
_entity_poly.pdbx_strand_id
1 'polypeptide(L)'
;TLIILLVGLPLLVYASYQVVQIATKASADTEPKNVLLTNLTTSSVTLTWTTDSQTRGTVATVKSGTEGTPVIDTRGNTKRYTHFVELTGLEPNTSYSFVITSESTKYSETTDGNKYTFKTAAITADTPTPNPIHGSVDNVSGDDVIVFATLKDKSVYPVSATMPSGGNWIMDLSAFRKVSDNSLVISNNNTNLVLVVISSTDKGDVLSGSYSELFDSNGKLKSTQSFNIGSNAQLYSYFPNTSMLMAEATVVDKDPVVVVPDPVVEEPVVEEPTADGRVFRLVNDLSWEDMVIAGGLTWPYGAGTVQITNLTDTGFSVIWASKDSEQGYINYGTSSSDLSSQANDERDGVTNRGEYYIHSVSVSRLQPEMKYYFEIISGTNTYDNSGKQYTATTFATLSTPPSYVSITGTTSNMPESNEGIIIAYIKDIDGTGTSGQAGLISTVMDESGKWILSIADSRSADGSEYFEYTSSDSMYFDILSTISSFTPVSVSMNGITSKDIGIAISDSEATTTVSKLSNYGVI
;
A
#
# COMPACT_ATOMS: atom_id res chain seq x y z
N THR A 1 -43.46 -27.79 55.15
CA THR A 1 -42.48 -26.71 55.43
C THR A 1 -41.04 -27.21 55.35
N LEU A 2 -40.68 -28.36 55.92
CA LEU A 2 -39.30 -28.89 55.93
C LEU A 2 -38.72 -29.22 54.53
N ILE A 3 -39.54 -29.73 53.60
CA ILE A 3 -39.10 -30.13 52.24
C ILE A 3 -38.71 -28.92 51.37
N ILE A 4 -39.41 -27.80 51.53
CA ILE A 4 -39.09 -26.54 50.82
C ILE A 4 -37.74 -26.00 51.30
N LEU A 5 -37.41 -26.18 52.59
CA LEU A 5 -36.12 -25.77 53.13
C LEU A 5 -34.99 -26.68 52.63
N LEU A 6 -35.24 -27.99 52.55
CA LEU A 6 -34.22 -28.99 52.21
C LEU A 6 -33.85 -28.99 50.71
N VAL A 7 -34.78 -28.62 49.83
CA VAL A 7 -34.55 -28.55 48.37
C VAL A 7 -34.37 -27.12 47.88
N GLY A 8 -35.07 -26.16 48.50
CA GLY A 8 -35.02 -24.75 48.11
C GLY A 8 -33.70 -24.07 48.43
N LEU A 9 -33.07 -24.36 49.57
CA LEU A 9 -31.75 -23.78 49.91
C LEU A 9 -30.65 -24.25 48.94
N PRO A 10 -30.48 -25.55 48.65
CA PRO A 10 -29.49 -26.00 47.68
C PRO A 10 -29.72 -25.42 46.29
N LEU A 11 -30.98 -25.28 45.84
CA LEU A 11 -31.31 -24.66 44.56
C LEU A 11 -31.02 -23.16 44.55
N LEU A 12 -31.26 -22.44 45.64
CA LEU A 12 -30.89 -21.03 45.78
C LEU A 12 -29.38 -20.82 45.82
N VAL A 13 -28.64 -21.70 46.51
CA VAL A 13 -27.17 -21.69 46.53
C VAL A 13 -26.62 -22.03 45.14
N TYR A 14 -27.20 -23.01 44.45
CA TYR A 14 -26.81 -23.36 43.09
C TYR A 14 -27.13 -22.23 42.11
N ALA A 15 -28.33 -21.63 42.18
CA ALA A 15 -28.73 -20.52 41.34
C ALA A 15 -27.87 -19.27 41.60
N SER A 16 -27.55 -18.96 42.86
CA SER A 16 -26.62 -17.87 43.20
C SER A 16 -25.19 -18.17 42.73
N TYR A 17 -24.73 -19.42 42.79
CA TYR A 17 -23.43 -19.81 42.23
C TYR A 17 -23.41 -19.69 40.71
N GLN A 18 -24.50 -20.05 40.01
CA GLN A 18 -24.64 -19.86 38.57
C GLN A 18 -24.73 -18.39 38.18
N VAL A 19 -25.44 -17.55 38.95
CA VAL A 19 -25.49 -16.10 38.75
C VAL A 19 -24.12 -15.46 39.02
N VAL A 20 -23.38 -15.91 40.04
CA VAL A 20 -22.00 -15.47 40.27
C VAL A 20 -21.09 -15.93 39.12
N GLN A 21 -21.23 -17.15 38.59
CA GLN A 21 -20.47 -17.58 37.39
C GLN A 21 -20.84 -16.82 36.11
N ILE A 22 -22.08 -16.36 35.97
CA ILE A 22 -22.53 -15.51 34.85
C ILE A 22 -22.00 -14.07 35.05
N ALA A 23 -21.92 -13.58 36.29
CA ALA A 23 -21.37 -12.27 36.64
C ALA A 23 -19.84 -12.21 36.69
N THR A 24 -19.14 -13.35 36.90
CA THR A 24 -17.67 -13.45 36.80
C THR A 24 -17.18 -13.79 35.39
N LYS A 25 -18.10 -14.06 34.45
CA LYS A 25 -17.84 -13.94 33.01
C LYS A 25 -17.95 -12.48 32.52
N ALA A 26 -17.68 -11.50 33.39
CA ALA A 26 -17.63 -10.09 33.05
C ALA A 26 -16.40 -9.81 32.16
N SER A 27 -16.71 -9.27 30.98
CA SER A 27 -15.85 -8.75 29.92
C SER A 27 -14.57 -9.53 29.65
N ALA A 28 -14.56 -10.25 28.52
CA ALA A 28 -13.31 -10.57 27.87
C ALA A 28 -12.51 -9.25 27.71
N ASP A 29 -11.25 -9.23 28.15
CA ASP A 29 -10.45 -8.02 28.16
C ASP A 29 -10.21 -7.57 26.71
N THR A 30 -10.69 -6.36 26.41
CA THR A 30 -10.61 -5.74 25.08
C THR A 30 -9.60 -4.58 25.08
N GLU A 31 -8.89 -4.37 26.18
CA GLU A 31 -7.84 -3.36 26.29
C GLU A 31 -6.70 -3.69 25.31
N PRO A 32 -6.29 -2.75 24.45
CA PRO A 32 -5.10 -2.89 23.61
C PRO A 32 -3.85 -3.13 24.47
N LYS A 33 -3.18 -4.26 24.23
CA LYS A 33 -1.91 -4.63 24.84
C LYS A 33 -0.82 -4.64 23.79
N ASN A 34 0.40 -4.37 24.24
CA ASN A 34 1.62 -4.43 23.43
C ASN A 34 1.53 -3.58 22.15
N VAL A 35 1.09 -2.33 22.30
CA VAL A 35 0.99 -1.38 21.18
C VAL A 35 2.40 -1.12 20.62
N LEU A 36 2.60 -1.44 19.35
CA LEU A 36 3.89 -1.41 18.67
C LEU A 36 3.80 -0.62 17.36
N LEU A 37 4.77 0.28 17.17
CA LEU A 37 5.02 1.04 15.94
C LEU A 37 5.90 0.24 14.99
N THR A 38 5.44 0.02 13.77
CA THR A 38 6.18 -0.69 12.71
C THR A 38 6.06 0.00 11.36
N ASN A 39 6.85 -0.43 10.37
CA ASN A 39 6.79 0.08 8.99
C ASN A 39 6.83 1.62 8.92
N LEU A 40 7.69 2.25 9.72
CA LEU A 40 7.77 3.70 9.80
C LEU A 40 8.37 4.28 8.52
N THR A 41 7.63 5.16 7.84
CA THR A 41 8.10 5.88 6.66
C THR A 41 8.02 7.39 6.87
N THR A 42 8.24 8.16 5.80
CA THR A 42 8.03 9.61 5.79
C THR A 42 6.56 9.98 5.77
N SER A 43 5.65 9.09 5.35
CA SER A 43 4.23 9.38 5.15
C SER A 43 3.28 8.30 5.67
N SER A 44 3.81 7.27 6.33
CA SER A 44 3.02 6.20 6.90
C SER A 44 3.65 5.60 8.15
N VAL A 45 2.82 4.94 8.96
CA VAL A 45 3.23 4.08 10.07
C VAL A 45 2.20 2.97 10.23
N THR A 46 2.65 1.78 10.61
CA THR A 46 1.76 0.70 11.03
C THR A 46 1.71 0.62 12.54
N LEU A 47 0.49 0.50 13.07
CA LEU A 47 0.20 0.28 14.47
C LEU A 47 -0.29 -1.15 14.65
N THR A 48 0.38 -1.89 15.53
CA THR A 48 -0.03 -3.24 15.87
C THR A 48 -0.26 -3.38 17.36
N TRP A 49 -1.21 -4.22 17.76
CA TRP A 49 -1.46 -4.54 19.17
C TRP A 49 -2.18 -5.87 19.28
N THR A 50 -2.29 -6.37 20.50
CA THR A 50 -3.01 -7.59 20.84
C THR A 50 -4.11 -7.32 21.86
N THR A 51 -5.13 -8.17 21.90
CA THR A 51 -6.18 -8.19 22.92
C THR A 51 -6.38 -9.62 23.43
N ASP A 52 -6.80 -9.79 24.68
CA ASP A 52 -7.00 -11.15 25.25
C ASP A 52 -8.26 -11.83 24.71
N SER A 53 -9.08 -11.07 23.99
CA SER A 53 -10.31 -11.53 23.37
C SER A 53 -10.42 -11.02 21.95
N GLN A 54 -11.09 -11.79 21.08
CA GLN A 54 -11.29 -11.39 19.70
C GLN A 54 -12.21 -10.18 19.64
N THR A 55 -11.68 -9.08 19.11
CA THR A 55 -12.37 -7.79 19.06
C THR A 55 -12.13 -7.07 17.74
N ARG A 56 -12.87 -6.00 17.49
CA ARG A 56 -12.61 -5.04 16.42
C ARG A 56 -11.80 -3.87 16.95
N GLY A 57 -10.78 -3.51 16.19
CA GLY A 57 -9.90 -2.39 16.48
C GLY A 57 -9.91 -1.35 15.37
N THR A 58 -9.90 -0.07 15.74
CA THR A 58 -9.62 1.04 14.82
C THR A 58 -8.63 2.02 15.45
N VAL A 59 -7.95 2.80 14.61
CA VAL A 59 -7.11 3.91 15.08
C VAL A 59 -7.50 5.19 14.38
N ALA A 60 -7.63 6.28 15.13
CA ALA A 60 -7.73 7.63 14.58
C ALA A 60 -6.55 8.48 15.03
N THR A 61 -5.97 9.25 14.12
CA THR A 61 -4.97 10.27 14.47
C THR A 61 -5.66 11.47 15.11
N VAL A 62 -4.95 12.19 15.97
CA VAL A 62 -5.43 13.41 16.62
C VAL A 62 -4.50 14.56 16.22
N LYS A 63 -5.04 15.53 15.49
CA LYS A 63 -4.34 16.75 15.07
C LYS A 63 -5.02 17.95 15.75
N SER A 64 -4.24 18.74 16.49
CA SER A 64 -4.73 19.93 17.22
C SER A 64 -5.93 19.68 18.13
N GLY A 65 -6.03 18.48 18.73
CA GLY A 65 -7.12 18.10 19.63
C GLY A 65 -8.39 17.59 18.94
N THR A 66 -8.42 17.54 17.60
CA THR A 66 -9.51 16.93 16.83
C THR A 66 -9.10 15.54 16.36
N GLU A 67 -9.97 14.56 16.62
CA GLU A 67 -9.82 13.19 16.16
C GLU A 67 -10.20 13.09 14.68
N GLY A 68 -9.32 12.49 13.88
CA GLY A 68 -9.56 12.22 12.47
C GLY A 68 -10.47 11.03 12.23
N THR A 69 -10.59 10.64 10.96
CA THR A 69 -11.38 9.46 10.58
C THR A 69 -10.75 8.17 11.13
N PRO A 70 -11.52 7.30 11.80
CA PRO A 70 -11.02 6.00 12.24
C PRO A 70 -10.60 5.13 11.05
N VAL A 71 -9.37 4.62 11.11
CA VAL A 71 -8.80 3.64 10.18
C VAL A 71 -8.98 2.24 10.78
N ILE A 72 -9.54 1.32 10.01
CA ILE A 72 -9.79 -0.06 10.42
C ILE A 72 -8.56 -0.96 10.22
N ASP A 73 -8.57 -2.13 10.84
CA ASP A 73 -7.58 -3.19 10.55
C ASP A 73 -7.52 -3.50 9.05
N THR A 74 -6.31 -3.61 8.49
CA THR A 74 -6.09 -3.82 7.05
C THR A 74 -6.64 -5.16 6.56
N ARG A 75 -6.80 -6.14 7.46
CA ARG A 75 -7.41 -7.45 7.18
C ARG A 75 -8.95 -7.39 7.21
N GLY A 76 -9.55 -6.21 7.39
CA GLY A 76 -10.99 -6.00 7.36
C GLY A 76 -11.67 -6.13 8.74
N ASN A 77 -12.99 -6.12 8.75
CA ASN A 77 -13.82 -5.84 9.93
C ASN A 77 -14.24 -7.09 10.77
N THR A 78 -13.43 -8.15 10.77
CA THR A 78 -13.68 -9.34 11.60
C THR A 78 -13.03 -9.19 12.98
N LYS A 79 -13.47 -10.00 13.95
CA LYS A 79 -12.94 -9.97 15.32
C LYS A 79 -11.65 -10.77 15.40
N ARG A 80 -10.58 -10.18 15.95
CA ARG A 80 -9.23 -10.76 16.02
C ARG A 80 -8.57 -10.51 17.37
N TYR A 81 -7.61 -11.36 17.71
CA TYR A 81 -6.72 -11.16 18.86
C TYR A 81 -5.58 -10.20 18.50
N THR A 82 -5.10 -10.23 17.27
CA THR A 82 -4.07 -9.34 16.75
C THR A 82 -4.71 -8.25 15.91
N HIS A 83 -4.18 -7.04 15.98
CA HIS A 83 -4.65 -5.89 15.22
C HIS A 83 -3.52 -5.27 14.44
N PHE A 84 -3.79 -4.88 13.19
CA PHE A 84 -2.83 -4.32 12.25
C PHE A 84 -3.49 -3.17 11.51
N VAL A 85 -3.16 -1.93 11.90
CA VAL A 85 -3.73 -0.72 11.32
C VAL A 85 -2.62 0.11 10.69
N GLU A 86 -2.72 0.32 9.39
CA GLU A 86 -1.79 1.15 8.65
C GLU A 86 -2.34 2.58 8.51
N LEU A 87 -1.64 3.54 9.10
CA LEU A 87 -1.91 4.95 8.92
C LEU A 87 -1.07 5.47 7.75
N THR A 88 -1.74 5.93 6.70
CA THR A 88 -1.10 6.48 5.49
C THR A 88 -1.48 7.95 5.32
N GLY A 89 -0.79 8.65 4.41
CA GLY A 89 -1.07 10.06 4.13
C GLY A 89 -0.69 11.02 5.24
N LEU A 90 0.36 10.67 5.98
CA LEU A 90 0.93 11.49 7.04
C LEU A 90 1.94 12.49 6.45
N GLU A 91 2.06 13.65 7.10
CA GLU A 91 3.05 14.68 6.78
C GLU A 91 4.44 14.21 7.25
N PRO A 92 5.50 14.36 6.45
CA PRO A 92 6.86 14.06 6.89
C PRO A 92 7.32 14.88 8.08
N ASN A 93 8.25 14.33 8.87
CA ASN A 93 8.84 14.96 10.04
C ASN A 93 7.82 15.52 11.06
N THR A 94 6.64 14.92 11.14
CA THR A 94 5.49 15.45 11.90
C THR A 94 5.12 14.52 13.04
N SER A 95 4.90 15.11 14.22
CA SER A 95 4.46 14.38 15.41
C SER A 95 2.95 14.24 15.43
N TYR A 96 2.47 13.01 15.62
CA TYR A 96 1.06 12.68 15.71
C TYR A 96 0.76 12.08 17.07
N SER A 97 -0.38 12.45 17.64
CA SER A 97 -1.06 11.64 18.66
C SER A 97 -2.13 10.77 18.02
N PHE A 98 -2.52 9.67 18.66
CA PHE A 98 -3.58 8.80 18.15
C PHE A 98 -4.43 8.19 19.25
N VAL A 99 -5.60 7.68 18.88
CA VAL A 99 -6.54 7.00 19.76
C VAL A 99 -6.87 5.64 19.16
N ILE A 100 -6.70 4.58 19.95
CA ILE A 100 -7.15 3.24 19.59
C ILE A 100 -8.58 3.09 20.09
N THR A 101 -9.51 2.66 19.23
CA THR A 101 -10.86 2.25 19.65
C THR A 101 -10.95 0.74 19.56
N SER A 102 -11.21 0.08 20.69
CA SER A 102 -11.42 -1.36 20.78
C SER A 102 -12.87 -1.64 21.20
N GLU A 103 -13.63 -2.33 20.34
CA GLU A 103 -15.10 -2.35 20.29
C GLU A 103 -15.74 -0.95 20.33
N SER A 104 -15.94 -0.40 21.53
CA SER A 104 -16.59 0.90 21.78
C SER A 104 -15.83 1.74 22.82
N THR A 105 -14.70 1.23 23.31
CA THR A 105 -13.86 1.90 24.31
C THR A 105 -12.68 2.55 23.60
N LYS A 106 -12.43 3.82 23.93
CA LYS A 106 -11.30 4.60 23.40
C LYS A 106 -10.13 4.57 24.37
N TYR A 107 -8.94 4.40 23.82
CA TYR A 107 -7.65 4.35 24.53
C TYR A 107 -6.73 5.38 23.88
N SER A 108 -6.49 6.49 24.58
CA SER A 108 -5.64 7.60 24.11
C SER A 108 -4.31 7.70 24.84
N GLU A 109 -4.13 6.89 25.88
CA GLU A 109 -3.00 6.95 26.79
C GLU A 109 -2.42 5.55 27.05
N THR A 110 -1.11 5.51 27.28
CA THR A 110 -0.40 4.34 27.79
C THR A 110 -0.79 4.09 29.25
N THR A 111 -0.44 2.92 29.77
CA THR A 111 -0.68 2.57 31.19
C THR A 111 -0.07 3.55 32.19
N ASP A 112 0.96 4.32 31.78
CA ASP A 112 1.62 5.33 32.61
C ASP A 112 0.98 6.74 32.49
N GLY A 113 -0.12 6.88 31.74
CA GLY A 113 -0.81 8.14 31.52
C GLY A 113 -0.19 9.05 30.45
N ASN A 114 0.77 8.55 29.67
CA ASN A 114 1.33 9.29 28.53
C ASN A 114 0.44 9.11 27.31
N LYS A 115 0.25 10.17 26.50
CA LYS A 115 -0.49 10.04 25.24
C LYS A 115 0.23 9.11 24.27
N TYR A 116 -0.54 8.34 23.52
CA TYR A 116 -0.01 7.61 22.37
C TYR A 116 0.47 8.59 21.31
N THR A 117 1.77 8.58 21.02
CA THR A 117 2.38 9.46 20.02
C THR A 117 3.43 8.75 19.19
N PHE A 118 3.61 9.22 17.95
CA PHE A 118 4.73 8.85 17.09
C PHE A 118 5.16 10.07 16.24
N LYS A 119 6.30 9.96 15.58
CA LYS A 119 6.79 10.99 14.64
C LYS A 119 7.19 10.33 13.33
N THR A 120 6.67 10.83 12.21
CA THR A 120 7.06 10.37 10.87
C THR A 120 8.51 10.73 10.56
N ALA A 121 9.15 9.97 9.67
CA ALA A 121 10.50 10.25 9.24
C ALA A 121 10.56 11.55 8.40
N ALA A 122 11.71 12.21 8.39
CA ALA A 122 11.95 13.34 7.48
C ALA A 122 12.26 12.83 6.07
N ILE A 123 11.94 13.65 5.06
CA ILE A 123 12.36 13.36 3.68
C ILE A 123 13.90 13.44 3.63
N THR A 124 14.50 12.40 3.08
CA THR A 124 15.94 12.30 2.84
C THR A 124 16.19 12.06 1.35
N ALA A 125 17.36 12.44 0.84
CA ALA A 125 17.75 12.14 -0.54
C ALA A 125 18.01 10.65 -0.78
N ASP A 126 18.17 9.86 0.30
CA ASP A 126 18.38 8.43 0.22
C ASP A 126 17.10 7.70 -0.22
N THR A 127 17.17 6.98 -1.33
CA THR A 127 16.13 6.07 -1.80
C THR A 127 16.43 4.66 -1.30
N PRO A 128 15.54 4.02 -0.53
CA PRO A 128 15.75 2.64 -0.08
C PRO A 128 15.77 1.69 -1.29
N THR A 129 16.76 0.81 -1.36
CA THR A 129 16.76 -0.30 -2.33
C THR A 129 15.87 -1.42 -1.77
N PRO A 130 14.83 -1.87 -2.50
CA PRO A 130 13.96 -2.94 -2.04
C PRO A 130 14.74 -4.18 -1.62
N ASN A 131 14.40 -4.72 -0.45
CA ASN A 131 14.95 -5.94 0.10
C ASN A 131 13.82 -6.79 0.68
N PRO A 132 12.96 -7.35 -0.19
CA PRO A 132 11.82 -8.14 0.24
C PRO A 132 12.29 -9.44 0.86
N ILE A 133 11.68 -9.78 2.00
CA ILE A 133 11.77 -11.10 2.61
C ILE A 133 10.37 -11.72 2.68
N HIS A 134 10.29 -13.03 2.50
CA HIS A 134 9.03 -13.75 2.51
C HIS A 134 9.19 -15.16 3.04
N GLY A 135 8.10 -15.75 3.51
CA GLY A 135 8.11 -17.11 4.05
C GLY A 135 6.71 -17.60 4.37
N SER A 136 6.65 -18.74 5.07
CA SER A 136 5.41 -19.33 5.56
C SER A 136 5.49 -19.64 7.05
N VAL A 137 4.34 -19.73 7.70
CA VAL A 137 4.19 -20.20 9.09
C VAL A 137 3.31 -21.44 9.07
N ASP A 138 3.84 -22.58 9.50
CA ASP A 138 3.13 -23.85 9.49
C ASP A 138 2.10 -23.94 10.64
N ASN A 139 1.07 -24.76 10.44
CA ASN A 139 0.07 -25.12 11.46
C ASN A 139 -0.73 -23.96 12.08
N VAL A 140 -0.87 -22.85 11.35
CA VAL A 140 -1.76 -21.75 11.75
C VAL A 140 -3.06 -21.82 10.95
N SER A 141 -4.20 -21.80 11.63
CA SER A 141 -5.50 -21.61 10.99
C SER A 141 -5.95 -20.15 11.12
N GLY A 142 -6.16 -19.49 9.98
CA GLY A 142 -6.71 -18.13 9.91
C GLY A 142 -5.69 -17.03 9.61
N ASP A 143 -6.13 -15.78 9.65
CA ASP A 143 -5.38 -14.56 9.32
C ASP A 143 -4.97 -13.73 10.56
N ASP A 144 -5.13 -14.32 11.74
CA ASP A 144 -4.91 -13.68 13.04
C ASP A 144 -3.44 -13.81 13.49
N VAL A 145 -2.52 -13.61 12.54
CA VAL A 145 -1.08 -13.67 12.77
C VAL A 145 -0.39 -12.49 12.11
N ILE A 146 0.53 -11.89 12.84
CA ILE A 146 1.42 -10.83 12.35
C ILE A 146 2.86 -11.31 12.48
N VAL A 147 3.62 -11.14 11.40
CA VAL A 147 5.05 -11.44 11.36
C VAL A 147 5.80 -10.12 11.42
N PHE A 148 6.86 -10.09 12.22
CA PHE A 148 7.73 -8.94 12.41
C PHE A 148 9.16 -9.32 12.09
N ALA A 149 9.92 -8.38 11.55
CA ALA A 149 11.38 -8.44 11.50
C ALA A 149 11.98 -7.22 12.19
N THR A 150 13.04 -7.43 12.97
CA THR A 150 13.82 -6.37 13.61
C THR A 150 15.30 -6.76 13.66
N LEU A 151 16.18 -5.81 13.98
CA LEU A 151 17.58 -6.11 14.23
C LEU A 151 17.77 -6.64 15.65
N LYS A 152 18.70 -7.59 15.81
CA LYS A 152 19.03 -8.20 17.12
C LYS A 152 19.50 -7.18 18.16
N ASP A 153 20.09 -6.07 17.73
CA ASP A 153 20.54 -4.98 18.58
C ASP A 153 19.43 -3.97 18.94
N LYS A 154 18.21 -4.18 18.42
CA LYS A 154 17.04 -3.32 18.63
C LYS A 154 17.25 -1.87 18.20
N SER A 155 18.15 -1.63 17.25
CA SER A 155 18.47 -0.27 16.80
C SER A 155 17.47 0.31 15.80
N VAL A 156 16.48 -0.46 15.33
CA VAL A 156 15.54 -0.05 14.27
C VAL A 156 14.08 -0.18 14.68
N TYR A 157 13.22 0.66 14.09
CA TYR A 157 11.79 0.38 14.05
C TYR A 157 11.56 -0.95 13.32
N PRO A 158 10.75 -1.87 13.89
CA PRO A 158 10.47 -3.14 13.24
C PRO A 158 9.71 -2.93 11.93
N VAL A 159 9.88 -3.86 11.00
CA VAL A 159 8.99 -4.02 9.85
C VAL A 159 8.05 -5.18 10.13
N SER A 160 6.83 -5.12 9.58
CA SER A 160 5.80 -6.10 9.87
C SER A 160 4.88 -6.35 8.69
N ALA A 161 4.33 -7.55 8.63
CA ALA A 161 3.31 -7.92 7.66
C ALA A 161 2.24 -8.79 8.29
N THR A 162 1.02 -8.64 7.79
CA THR A 162 -0.07 -9.57 8.06
C THR A 162 0.16 -10.88 7.33
N MET A 163 -0.32 -11.98 7.91
CA MET A 163 -0.31 -13.28 7.26
C MET A 163 -1.75 -13.65 6.86
N PRO A 164 -2.09 -13.74 5.57
CA PRO A 164 -3.37 -14.28 5.14
C PRO A 164 -3.55 -15.75 5.54
N SER A 165 -4.77 -16.27 5.44
CA SER A 165 -5.10 -17.66 5.79
C SER A 165 -4.29 -18.73 5.04
N GLY A 166 -3.61 -18.37 3.95
CA GLY A 166 -2.66 -19.22 3.23
C GLY A 166 -1.30 -19.39 3.92
N GLY A 167 -1.07 -18.74 5.08
CA GLY A 167 0.13 -18.92 5.90
C GLY A 167 1.39 -18.24 5.35
N ASN A 168 1.31 -17.53 4.24
CA ASN A 168 2.43 -16.84 3.61
C ASN A 168 2.51 -15.37 4.07
N TRP A 169 3.70 -14.82 4.14
CA TRP A 169 3.93 -13.42 4.48
C TRP A 169 5.06 -12.86 3.63
N ILE A 170 5.00 -11.55 3.37
CA ILE A 170 6.04 -10.79 2.68
C ILE A 170 6.17 -9.42 3.35
N MET A 171 7.39 -8.97 3.56
CA MET A 171 7.70 -7.62 4.06
C MET A 171 9.01 -7.14 3.45
N ASP A 172 9.24 -5.83 3.47
CA ASP A 172 10.46 -5.23 2.92
C ASP A 172 11.37 -4.71 4.03
N LEU A 173 12.59 -5.26 4.11
CA LEU A 173 13.62 -4.81 5.05
C LEU A 173 14.20 -3.43 4.68
N SER A 174 13.95 -2.94 3.47
CA SER A 174 14.36 -1.61 3.02
C SER A 174 13.70 -0.49 3.83
N ALA A 175 12.57 -0.79 4.49
CA ALA A 175 11.86 0.11 5.37
C ALA A 175 12.50 0.25 6.77
N PHE A 176 13.59 -0.46 7.07
CA PHE A 176 14.26 -0.29 8.36
C PHE A 176 14.77 1.13 8.56
N ARG A 177 14.35 1.73 9.69
CA ARG A 177 14.81 3.04 10.14
C ARG A 177 15.34 2.95 11.55
N LYS A 178 16.47 3.62 11.83
CA LYS A 178 17.00 3.66 13.18
C LYS A 178 16.06 4.37 14.14
N VAL A 179 15.91 3.85 15.35
CA VAL A 179 15.14 4.51 16.41
C VAL A 179 15.79 5.78 16.95
N SER A 180 17.08 5.99 16.68
CA SER A 180 17.85 7.16 17.16
C SER A 180 17.62 8.42 16.31
N ASP A 181 17.52 8.28 14.99
CA ASP A 181 17.56 9.40 14.05
C ASP A 181 16.68 9.22 12.80
N ASN A 182 15.91 8.14 12.70
CA ASN A 182 15.07 7.76 11.55
C ASN A 182 15.83 7.55 10.22
N SER A 183 17.16 7.47 10.26
CA SER A 183 17.99 7.13 9.09
C SER A 183 17.70 5.72 8.59
N LEU A 184 17.74 5.53 7.27
CA LEU A 184 17.54 4.22 6.65
C LEU A 184 18.70 3.27 7.03
N VAL A 185 18.37 1.99 7.18
CA VAL A 185 19.34 0.93 7.45
C VAL A 185 19.32 -0.09 6.32
N ILE A 186 20.48 -0.26 5.68
CA ILE A 186 20.65 -1.27 4.64
C ILE A 186 20.98 -2.61 5.30
N SER A 187 20.17 -3.62 5.01
CA SER A 187 20.43 -5.00 5.42
C SER A 187 21.30 -5.72 4.38
N ASN A 188 22.26 -6.53 4.85
CA ASN A 188 23.13 -7.37 4.03
C ASN A 188 23.19 -8.79 4.60
N ASN A 189 23.94 -9.69 3.95
CA ASN A 189 24.03 -11.11 4.32
C ASN A 189 24.45 -11.39 5.77
N ASN A 190 25.16 -10.46 6.42
CA ASN A 190 25.66 -10.58 7.79
C ASN A 190 24.78 -9.83 8.81
N THR A 191 23.71 -9.16 8.36
CA THR A 191 22.80 -8.44 9.26
C THR A 191 22.09 -9.42 10.18
N ASN A 192 22.23 -9.23 11.49
CA ASN A 192 21.59 -10.09 12.50
C ASN A 192 20.13 -9.67 12.70
N LEU A 193 19.22 -10.54 12.30
CA LEU A 193 17.78 -10.35 12.35
C LEU A 193 17.15 -11.18 13.47
N VAL A 194 16.01 -10.69 13.93
CA VAL A 194 15.07 -11.43 14.75
C VAL A 194 13.72 -11.37 14.05
N LEU A 195 13.15 -12.53 13.73
CA LEU A 195 11.79 -12.67 13.25
C LEU A 195 10.90 -13.08 14.41
N VAL A 196 9.80 -12.35 14.60
CA VAL A 196 8.82 -12.63 15.65
C VAL A 196 7.48 -12.88 14.99
N VAL A 197 6.84 -14.00 15.28
CA VAL A 197 5.49 -14.32 14.84
C VAL A 197 4.57 -14.22 16.04
N ILE A 198 3.46 -13.49 15.93
CA ILE A 198 2.51 -13.27 17.03
C ILE A 198 1.11 -13.63 16.57
N SER A 199 0.40 -14.46 17.34
CA SER A 199 -0.98 -14.88 17.08
C SER A 199 -1.99 -14.45 18.17
N SER A 200 -1.52 -14.05 19.35
CA SER A 200 -2.30 -13.45 20.45
C SER A 200 -1.34 -12.90 21.50
N THR A 201 -1.83 -12.25 22.57
CA THR A 201 -1.03 -11.61 23.63
C THR A 201 0.22 -12.40 24.06
N ASP A 202 0.08 -13.71 24.32
CA ASP A 202 1.18 -14.57 24.76
C ASP A 202 1.38 -15.80 23.87
N LYS A 203 1.03 -15.72 22.58
CA LYS A 203 1.25 -16.83 21.63
C LYS A 203 2.00 -16.38 20.40
N GLY A 204 3.03 -17.13 20.06
CA GLY A 204 3.94 -16.80 18.98
C GLY A 204 5.18 -17.66 18.99
N ASP A 205 6.12 -17.32 18.12
CA ASP A 205 7.45 -17.94 18.08
C ASP A 205 8.49 -16.94 17.56
N VAL A 206 9.77 -17.23 17.78
CA VAL A 206 10.88 -16.35 17.43
C VAL A 206 11.99 -17.13 16.74
N LEU A 207 12.47 -16.59 15.61
CA LEU A 207 13.69 -17.04 14.95
C LEU A 207 14.73 -15.92 15.03
N SER A 208 15.99 -16.28 15.19
CA SER A 208 17.08 -15.30 15.17
C SER A 208 18.30 -15.86 14.46
N GLY A 209 19.01 -15.00 13.74
CA GLY A 209 20.18 -15.36 12.94
C GLY A 209 20.58 -14.23 12.02
N SER A 210 21.70 -14.38 11.34
CA SER A 210 22.05 -13.50 10.23
C SER A 210 21.07 -13.67 9.06
N TYR A 211 20.98 -12.65 8.20
CA TYR A 211 20.17 -12.70 6.98
C TYR A 211 20.45 -13.98 6.19
N SER A 212 21.72 -14.31 5.97
CA SER A 212 22.12 -15.49 5.20
C SER A 212 21.90 -16.83 5.92
N GLU A 213 21.65 -16.86 7.23
CA GLU A 213 21.25 -18.06 7.97
C GLU A 213 19.74 -18.31 7.87
N LEU A 214 18.96 -17.24 7.87
CA LEU A 214 17.50 -17.30 7.85
C LEU A 214 16.94 -17.40 6.42
N PHE A 215 17.50 -16.64 5.49
CA PHE A 215 16.97 -16.45 4.13
C PHE A 215 17.93 -16.97 3.05
N ASP A 216 17.37 -17.38 1.92
CA ASP A 216 18.14 -17.64 0.71
C ASP A 216 18.43 -16.34 -0.07
N SER A 217 19.08 -16.46 -1.24
CA SER A 217 19.46 -15.30 -2.07
C SER A 217 18.27 -14.51 -2.63
N ASN A 218 17.07 -15.05 -2.58
CA ASN A 218 15.84 -14.42 -3.07
C ASN A 218 14.99 -13.86 -1.91
N GLY A 219 15.54 -13.82 -0.69
CA GLY A 219 14.82 -13.36 0.49
C GLY A 219 13.76 -14.36 0.99
N LYS A 220 13.76 -15.61 0.51
CA LYS A 220 12.84 -16.64 0.99
C LYS A 220 13.37 -17.27 2.27
N LEU A 221 12.51 -17.39 3.29
CA LEU A 221 12.84 -18.10 4.53
C LEU A 221 13.19 -19.55 4.18
N LYS A 222 14.38 -20.00 4.60
CA LYS A 222 14.85 -21.36 4.29
C LYS A 222 13.95 -22.39 4.93
N SER A 223 13.73 -23.51 4.25
CA SER A 223 12.91 -24.63 4.75
C SER A 223 13.48 -25.32 6.01
N THR A 224 14.74 -25.06 6.36
CA THR A 224 15.33 -25.50 7.64
C THR A 224 14.87 -24.67 8.82
N GLN A 225 14.28 -23.50 8.57
CA GLN A 225 13.69 -22.62 9.55
C GLN A 225 12.18 -22.85 9.55
N SER A 226 11.59 -23.05 10.72
CA SER A 226 10.14 -23.15 10.87
C SER A 226 9.70 -22.49 12.16
N PHE A 227 8.52 -21.88 12.12
CA PHE A 227 7.87 -21.32 13.29
C PHE A 227 6.96 -22.37 13.92
N ASN A 228 7.07 -22.52 15.23
CA ASN A 228 6.25 -23.40 16.04
C ASN A 228 5.48 -22.55 17.06
N ILE A 229 4.33 -22.02 16.63
CA ILE A 229 3.53 -21.12 17.48
C ILE A 229 3.14 -21.85 18.77
N GLY A 230 3.61 -21.30 19.89
CA GLY A 230 3.34 -21.80 21.23
C GLY A 230 3.13 -20.65 22.21
N SER A 231 2.91 -20.99 23.49
CA SER A 231 2.86 -19.97 24.54
C SER A 231 4.25 -19.36 24.74
N ASN A 232 4.36 -18.05 24.53
CA ASN A 232 5.60 -17.31 24.70
C ASN A 232 5.30 -15.87 25.18
N ALA A 233 5.56 -15.61 26.46
CA ALA A 233 5.32 -14.30 27.08
C ALA A 233 6.48 -13.31 26.85
N GLN A 234 7.51 -13.66 26.08
CA GLN A 234 8.71 -12.84 25.86
C GLN A 234 8.80 -12.29 24.43
N LEU A 235 7.75 -12.44 23.62
CA LEU A 235 7.73 -12.02 22.21
C LEU A 235 8.07 -10.54 22.04
N TYR A 236 7.51 -9.68 22.89
CA TYR A 236 7.73 -8.23 22.79
C TYR A 236 9.10 -7.77 23.32
N SER A 237 9.79 -8.61 24.10
CA SER A 237 11.14 -8.29 24.59
C SER A 237 12.19 -8.18 23.48
N TYR A 238 11.87 -8.61 22.26
CA TYR A 238 12.76 -8.49 21.10
C TYR A 238 12.65 -7.15 20.37
N PHE A 239 11.63 -6.34 20.65
CA PHE A 239 11.45 -5.04 20.02
C PHE A 239 12.14 -3.91 20.81
N PRO A 240 12.54 -2.81 20.14
CA PRO A 240 13.00 -1.61 20.82
C PRO A 240 11.92 -0.95 21.67
N ASN A 241 12.27 -0.44 22.85
CA ASN A 241 11.34 0.28 23.72
C ASN A 241 10.76 1.52 23.02
N THR A 242 11.54 2.23 22.19
CA THR A 242 11.04 3.37 21.39
C THR A 242 9.91 2.99 20.43
N SER A 243 9.88 1.74 19.96
CA SER A 243 8.78 1.23 19.12
C SER A 243 7.60 0.73 19.93
N MET A 244 7.83 0.31 21.17
CA MET A 244 6.79 -0.16 22.09
C MET A 244 6.20 1.03 22.84
N LEU A 245 4.93 1.31 22.60
CA LEU A 245 4.24 2.41 23.28
C LEU A 245 3.67 1.96 24.64
N MET A 246 4.42 1.11 25.37
CA MET A 246 4.10 0.64 26.72
C MET A 246 5.31 0.75 27.66
N ALA A 247 5.02 1.10 28.91
CA ALA A 247 5.89 1.43 30.03
C ALA A 247 7.34 0.92 30.01
N GLU A 248 8.30 1.85 29.98
CA GLU A 248 9.66 1.60 30.49
C GLU A 248 9.77 2.22 31.89
N ALA A 249 10.17 1.41 32.87
CA ALA A 249 10.48 1.86 34.22
C ALA A 249 11.62 2.89 34.18
N THR A 250 11.29 4.14 34.43
CA THR A 250 12.24 5.25 34.51
C THR A 250 13.28 5.00 35.60
N VAL A 251 14.54 4.81 35.23
CA VAL A 251 15.65 5.31 36.04
C VAL A 251 15.74 6.79 35.73
N VAL A 252 15.12 7.59 36.58
CA VAL A 252 15.19 9.05 36.51
C VAL A 252 16.57 9.47 37.01
N ASP A 253 17.43 9.98 36.13
CA ASP A 253 18.47 10.92 36.54
C ASP A 253 17.89 12.33 36.36
N LYS A 254 17.58 12.98 37.48
CA LYS A 254 17.04 14.34 37.49
C LYS A 254 18.20 15.32 37.49
N ASP A 255 18.37 16.04 36.39
CA ASP A 255 18.87 17.41 36.45
C ASP A 255 17.80 18.38 35.90
N PRO A 256 17.41 19.41 36.66
CA PRO A 256 16.37 20.34 36.25
C PRO A 256 16.96 21.41 35.32
N VAL A 257 16.45 21.47 34.08
CA VAL A 257 16.65 22.66 33.22
C VAL A 257 15.61 23.71 33.61
N VAL A 258 16.12 24.86 34.05
CA VAL A 258 15.35 26.07 34.36
C VAL A 258 14.82 26.68 33.07
N VAL A 259 13.50 26.77 32.93
CA VAL A 259 12.86 27.51 31.83
C VAL A 259 12.70 28.96 32.26
N VAL A 260 13.40 29.87 31.59
CA VAL A 260 13.18 31.32 31.65
C VAL A 260 12.11 31.66 30.61
N PRO A 261 11.02 32.36 30.95
CA PRO A 261 10.05 32.80 29.96
C PRO A 261 10.54 34.08 29.26
N ASP A 262 10.62 34.04 27.93
CA ASP A 262 10.82 35.23 27.11
C ASP A 262 9.52 36.05 26.98
N PRO A 263 9.62 37.38 26.79
CA PRO A 263 8.53 38.31 26.98
C PRO A 263 7.55 38.34 25.80
N VAL A 264 6.27 38.57 26.14
CA VAL A 264 5.18 38.85 25.20
C VAL A 264 5.46 40.15 24.46
N VAL A 265 5.50 40.10 23.13
CA VAL A 265 5.52 41.27 22.25
C VAL A 265 4.12 41.44 21.65
N GLU A 266 3.47 42.55 21.96
CA GLU A 266 2.21 42.97 21.33
C GLU A 266 2.48 43.43 19.89
N GLU A 267 1.68 42.94 18.94
CA GLU A 267 1.68 43.45 17.56
C GLU A 267 0.87 44.76 17.47
N PRO A 268 1.32 45.76 16.69
CA PRO A 268 0.56 46.98 16.48
C PRO A 268 -0.51 46.78 15.40
N VAL A 269 -1.71 47.29 15.70
CA VAL A 269 -2.83 47.44 14.78
C VAL A 269 -2.45 48.41 13.65
N VAL A 270 -2.62 47.99 12.39
CA VAL A 270 -2.51 48.86 11.22
C VAL A 270 -3.88 48.96 10.55
N GLU A 271 -4.41 50.18 10.48
CA GLU A 271 -5.65 50.54 9.78
C GLU A 271 -5.50 50.46 8.26
N GLU A 272 -6.52 49.97 7.56
CA GLU A 272 -6.63 50.06 6.11
C GLU A 272 -7.08 51.46 5.64
N PRO A 273 -6.48 52.01 4.57
CA PRO A 273 -7.11 53.08 3.82
C PRO A 273 -7.95 52.52 2.66
N THR A 274 -9.16 53.05 2.54
CA THR A 274 -10.11 52.79 1.47
C THR A 274 -9.92 53.71 0.27
N ALA A 275 -10.42 53.21 -0.87
CA ALA A 275 -10.74 53.87 -2.16
C ALA A 275 -9.55 54.14 -3.11
N ASP A 276 -9.61 53.60 -4.33
CA ASP A 276 -10.44 54.19 -5.39
C ASP A 276 -10.60 53.23 -6.59
N GLY A 277 -11.76 53.31 -7.24
CA GLY A 277 -12.23 52.34 -8.22
C GLY A 277 -11.47 52.37 -9.54
N ARG A 278 -11.00 51.18 -9.99
CA ARG A 278 -10.90 50.80 -11.40
C ARG A 278 -11.21 49.32 -11.56
N VAL A 279 -12.25 49.01 -12.32
CA VAL A 279 -12.61 47.64 -12.72
C VAL A 279 -11.68 47.25 -13.87
N PHE A 280 -10.80 46.27 -13.64
CA PHE A 280 -10.04 45.64 -14.71
C PHE A 280 -10.72 44.31 -15.08
N ARG A 281 -11.13 44.21 -16.35
CA ARG A 281 -11.50 42.95 -16.99
C ARG A 281 -10.28 42.47 -17.78
N LEU A 282 -9.59 41.44 -17.33
CA LEU A 282 -8.70 40.69 -18.22
C LEU A 282 -9.60 39.86 -19.16
N VAL A 283 -9.71 40.32 -20.40
CA VAL A 283 -9.99 39.45 -21.53
C VAL A 283 -8.64 39.11 -22.12
N ASN A 284 -8.27 37.84 -22.09
CA ASN A 284 -7.13 37.37 -22.86
C ASN A 284 -7.67 36.95 -24.23
N ASP A 285 -7.63 37.89 -25.18
CA ASP A 285 -7.67 37.56 -26.61
C ASP A 285 -6.29 37.03 -26.97
N LEU A 286 -6.24 35.76 -27.39
CA LEU A 286 -5.12 35.08 -28.06
C LEU A 286 -3.81 34.98 -27.26
N SER A 287 -3.53 33.78 -26.75
CA SER A 287 -2.19 33.37 -26.37
C SER A 287 -1.28 33.32 -27.61
N TRP A 288 -0.14 34.00 -27.52
CA TRP A 288 0.91 33.97 -28.54
C TRP A 288 1.40 32.52 -28.73
N GLU A 289 1.29 32.01 -29.96
CA GLU A 289 2.01 30.80 -30.36
C GLU A 289 3.50 31.14 -30.40
N ASP A 290 4.25 30.49 -29.52
CA ASP A 290 5.71 30.48 -29.62
C ASP A 290 6.07 29.65 -30.85
N MET A 291 6.57 30.35 -31.87
CA MET A 291 6.97 29.76 -33.13
C MET A 291 8.46 29.41 -33.02
N VAL A 292 8.75 28.11 -33.11
CA VAL A 292 10.06 27.45 -33.30
C VAL A 292 10.66 26.75 -32.07
N ILE A 293 10.21 25.50 -31.82
CA ILE A 293 11.04 24.26 -31.76
C ILE A 293 10.15 23.13 -32.32
N ALA A 294 10.25 22.80 -33.61
CA ALA A 294 10.91 21.60 -34.14
C ALA A 294 10.37 20.25 -33.59
N GLY A 295 9.68 19.50 -34.45
CA GLY A 295 9.31 18.09 -34.25
C GLY A 295 7.86 17.88 -33.82
N GLY A 296 6.98 17.56 -34.76
CA GLY A 296 5.60 17.19 -34.45
C GLY A 296 5.57 15.94 -33.58
N LEU A 297 5.08 16.05 -32.35
CA LEU A 297 4.79 14.91 -31.49
C LEU A 297 3.69 14.06 -32.16
N THR A 298 4.08 12.92 -32.73
CA THR A 298 3.11 11.87 -33.09
C THR A 298 3.33 10.71 -32.15
N TRP A 299 2.82 10.80 -30.93
CA TRP A 299 2.64 9.69 -30.00
C TRP A 299 1.24 9.76 -29.41
N PRO A 300 0.60 8.63 -29.08
CA PRO A 300 -0.78 8.64 -28.61
C PRO A 300 -0.84 9.29 -27.22
N TYR A 301 -1.68 10.32 -27.06
CA TYR A 301 -1.95 10.98 -25.78
C TYR A 301 -3.44 11.31 -25.64
N GLY A 302 -3.85 11.66 -24.42
CA GLY A 302 -5.20 12.09 -24.08
C GLY A 302 -6.16 10.93 -23.86
N ALA A 303 -7.46 11.23 -23.83
CA ALA A 303 -8.53 10.30 -23.44
C ALA A 303 -8.57 8.97 -24.23
N GLY A 304 -8.00 8.92 -25.44
CA GLY A 304 -7.90 7.70 -26.25
C GLY A 304 -6.85 6.70 -25.77
N THR A 305 -5.99 7.08 -24.82
CA THR A 305 -4.96 6.23 -24.23
C THR A 305 -5.35 5.62 -22.89
N VAL A 306 -6.50 6.03 -22.35
CA VAL A 306 -6.99 5.57 -21.06
C VAL A 306 -7.29 4.08 -21.11
N GLN A 307 -6.64 3.33 -20.23
CA GLN A 307 -6.87 1.89 -20.08
C GLN A 307 -7.04 1.53 -18.61
N ILE A 308 -7.88 0.51 -18.36
CA ILE A 308 -8.02 -0.11 -17.04
C ILE A 308 -7.22 -1.41 -17.08
N THR A 309 -6.35 -1.59 -16.10
CA THR A 309 -5.49 -2.76 -15.93
C THR A 309 -5.55 -3.24 -14.48
N ASN A 310 -4.92 -4.38 -14.16
CA ASN A 310 -4.82 -4.92 -12.80
C ASN A 310 -6.19 -5.03 -12.09
N LEU A 311 -7.25 -5.30 -12.84
CA LEU A 311 -8.61 -5.37 -12.29
C LEU A 311 -8.77 -6.65 -11.47
N THR A 312 -9.12 -6.47 -10.19
CA THR A 312 -9.33 -7.54 -9.22
C THR A 312 -10.70 -7.39 -8.55
N ASP A 313 -10.97 -8.20 -7.53
CA ASP A 313 -12.13 -8.05 -6.66
C ASP A 313 -12.01 -6.86 -5.68
N THR A 314 -10.80 -6.34 -5.46
CA THR A 314 -10.58 -5.27 -4.46
C THR A 314 -9.82 -4.06 -5.00
N GLY A 315 -9.60 -3.98 -6.31
CA GLY A 315 -8.88 -2.86 -6.91
C GLY A 315 -8.77 -2.91 -8.42
N PHE A 316 -8.26 -1.83 -9.00
CA PHE A 316 -7.89 -1.70 -10.40
C PHE A 316 -6.86 -0.58 -10.57
N SER A 317 -6.11 -0.62 -11.67
CA SER A 317 -5.23 0.45 -12.10
C SER A 317 -5.82 1.18 -13.31
N VAL A 318 -5.57 2.47 -13.40
CA VAL A 318 -5.91 3.32 -14.54
C VAL A 318 -4.62 3.91 -15.08
N ILE A 319 -4.35 3.69 -16.36
CA ILE A 319 -3.15 4.18 -17.03
C ILE A 319 -3.53 5.08 -18.20
N TRP A 320 -2.75 6.13 -18.45
CA TRP A 320 -2.94 7.02 -19.60
C TRP A 320 -1.66 7.80 -19.94
N ALA A 321 -1.65 8.39 -21.14
CA ALA A 321 -0.61 9.31 -21.59
C ALA A 321 -1.17 10.73 -21.71
N SER A 322 -0.38 11.71 -21.30
CA SER A 322 -0.64 13.14 -21.38
C SER A 322 0.29 13.79 -22.40
N LYS A 323 -0.14 14.91 -23.00
CA LYS A 323 0.65 15.57 -24.05
C LYS A 323 1.92 16.22 -23.49
N ASP A 324 1.76 16.87 -22.35
CA ASP A 324 2.77 17.63 -21.65
C ASP A 324 3.05 16.94 -20.31
N SER A 325 4.24 17.12 -19.74
CA SER A 325 4.55 16.64 -18.39
C SER A 325 3.67 17.40 -17.40
N GLU A 326 2.77 16.69 -16.72
CA GLU A 326 1.76 17.31 -15.85
C GLU A 326 1.41 16.40 -14.67
N GLN A 327 0.70 16.92 -13.67
CA GLN A 327 0.21 16.09 -12.56
C GLN A 327 -1.00 15.27 -12.99
N GLY A 328 -1.05 14.01 -12.57
CA GLY A 328 -2.16 13.10 -12.88
C GLY A 328 -2.74 12.43 -11.65
N TYR A 329 -4.06 12.40 -11.55
CA TYR A 329 -4.78 11.67 -10.50
C TYR A 329 -6.20 11.36 -10.95
N ILE A 330 -6.90 10.48 -10.24
CA ILE A 330 -8.31 10.20 -10.52
C ILE A 330 -9.18 10.55 -9.32
N ASN A 331 -10.38 11.05 -9.58
CA ASN A 331 -11.45 11.09 -8.58
C ASN A 331 -12.40 9.92 -8.86
N TYR A 332 -12.83 9.20 -7.82
CA TYR A 332 -13.66 8.02 -7.97
C TYR A 332 -14.71 7.90 -6.86
N GLY A 333 -15.75 7.10 -7.12
CA GLY A 333 -16.85 6.89 -6.19
C GLY A 333 -17.79 5.78 -6.65
N THR A 334 -18.78 5.46 -5.81
CA THR A 334 -19.82 4.46 -6.11
C THR A 334 -21.04 5.05 -6.83
N SER A 335 -21.06 6.36 -7.02
CA SER A 335 -22.09 7.10 -7.76
C SER A 335 -21.46 8.00 -8.81
N SER A 336 -22.07 8.09 -9.99
CA SER A 336 -21.61 8.99 -11.06
C SER A 336 -21.72 10.48 -10.69
N SER A 337 -22.49 10.82 -9.65
CA SER A 337 -22.69 12.19 -9.18
C SER A 337 -21.85 12.55 -7.95
N ASP A 338 -21.10 11.60 -7.38
CA ASP A 338 -20.32 11.78 -6.16
C ASP A 338 -19.01 10.98 -6.25
N LEU A 339 -17.96 11.70 -6.68
CA LEU A 339 -16.59 11.21 -6.82
C LEU A 339 -15.72 11.79 -5.70
N SER A 340 -16.13 11.57 -4.45
CA SER A 340 -15.49 12.16 -3.26
C SER A 340 -14.16 11.51 -2.87
N SER A 341 -13.79 10.38 -3.47
CA SER A 341 -12.50 9.72 -3.23
C SER A 341 -11.49 10.09 -4.31
N GLN A 342 -10.20 10.08 -3.96
CA GLN A 342 -9.12 10.44 -4.87
C GLN A 342 -8.00 9.42 -4.77
N ALA A 343 -7.40 9.06 -5.91
CA ALA A 343 -6.19 8.26 -5.99
C ALA A 343 -5.16 8.98 -6.86
N ASN A 344 -3.94 9.11 -6.35
CA ASN A 344 -2.81 9.75 -7.05
C ASN A 344 -2.04 8.73 -7.89
N ASP A 345 -1.13 9.20 -8.73
CA ASP A 345 -0.18 8.34 -9.43
C ASP A 345 0.60 7.46 -8.43
N GLU A 346 0.95 6.24 -8.83
CA GLU A 346 1.64 5.28 -7.96
C GLU A 346 3.07 5.71 -7.61
N ARG A 347 3.65 6.64 -8.37
CA ARG A 347 4.93 7.29 -8.06
C ARG A 347 4.77 8.50 -7.14
N ASP A 348 3.54 8.99 -6.94
CA ASP A 348 3.27 10.19 -6.16
C ASP A 348 3.21 9.91 -4.65
N GLY A 349 3.62 10.93 -3.90
CA GLY A 349 3.32 11.01 -2.48
C GLY A 349 1.91 11.57 -2.24
N VAL A 350 1.51 11.65 -0.97
CA VAL A 350 0.18 12.17 -0.63
C VAL A 350 0.08 13.70 -0.80
N THR A 351 1.17 14.42 -0.63
CA THR A 351 1.21 15.90 -0.78
C THR A 351 2.02 16.38 -1.97
N ASN A 352 2.86 15.51 -2.52
CA ASN A 352 3.76 15.85 -3.62
C ASN A 352 3.33 15.03 -4.83
N ARG A 353 2.84 15.74 -5.83
CA ARG A 353 2.52 15.19 -7.14
C ARG A 353 3.63 15.54 -8.09
N GLY A 354 4.27 14.51 -8.63
CA GLY A 354 5.21 14.62 -9.73
C GLY A 354 4.47 15.04 -11.00
N GLU A 355 5.25 15.55 -11.94
CA GLU A 355 4.78 15.81 -13.30
C GLU A 355 5.31 14.69 -14.19
N TYR A 356 4.40 13.99 -14.86
CA TYR A 356 4.70 12.85 -15.70
C TYR A 356 4.00 12.99 -17.05
N TYR A 357 4.58 12.38 -18.07
CA TYR A 357 3.94 12.20 -19.36
C TYR A 357 3.02 10.98 -19.35
N ILE A 358 3.46 9.89 -18.73
CA ILE A 358 2.74 8.63 -18.60
C ILE A 358 2.30 8.50 -17.16
N HIS A 359 1.04 8.13 -16.94
CA HIS A 359 0.40 8.09 -15.64
C HIS A 359 -0.08 6.67 -15.32
N SER A 360 0.11 6.24 -14.07
CA SER A 360 -0.41 4.99 -13.53
C SER A 360 -1.02 5.24 -12.16
N VAL A 361 -2.33 5.10 -12.02
CA VAL A 361 -3.05 5.29 -10.76
C VAL A 361 -3.62 3.97 -10.31
N SER A 362 -3.22 3.50 -9.13
CA SER A 362 -3.74 2.27 -8.53
C SER A 362 -4.80 2.59 -7.47
N VAL A 363 -5.99 2.01 -7.64
CA VAL A 363 -7.09 2.08 -6.68
C VAL A 363 -7.23 0.72 -6.01
N SER A 364 -7.15 0.69 -4.69
CA SER A 364 -7.25 -0.55 -3.89
C SER A 364 -8.29 -0.41 -2.78
N ARG A 365 -8.53 -1.51 -2.05
CA ARG A 365 -9.49 -1.60 -0.92
C ARG A 365 -10.95 -1.35 -1.33
N LEU A 366 -11.28 -1.69 -2.57
CA LEU A 366 -12.62 -1.61 -3.11
C LEU A 366 -13.48 -2.81 -2.65
N GLN A 367 -14.79 -2.65 -2.69
CA GLN A 367 -15.72 -3.74 -2.43
C GLN A 367 -15.78 -4.67 -3.65
N PRO A 368 -15.79 -6.00 -3.47
CA PRO A 368 -16.07 -6.96 -4.53
C PRO A 368 -17.44 -6.75 -5.17
N GLU A 369 -17.56 -7.16 -6.43
CA GLU A 369 -18.81 -7.13 -7.21
C GLU A 369 -19.49 -5.75 -7.24
N MET A 370 -18.68 -4.68 -7.20
CA MET A 370 -19.18 -3.31 -7.07
C MET A 370 -18.74 -2.45 -8.26
N LYS A 371 -19.69 -1.68 -8.78
CA LYS A 371 -19.44 -0.72 -9.86
C LYS A 371 -18.94 0.60 -9.29
N TYR A 372 -17.79 1.05 -9.78
CA TYR A 372 -17.19 2.35 -9.49
C TYR A 372 -17.23 3.25 -10.72
N TYR A 373 -17.39 4.54 -10.46
CA TYR A 373 -17.30 5.63 -11.43
C TYR A 373 -16.03 6.41 -11.15
N PHE A 374 -15.36 6.89 -12.19
CA PHE A 374 -14.20 7.75 -12.03
C PHE A 374 -14.04 8.75 -13.17
N GLU A 375 -13.34 9.83 -12.87
CA GLU A 375 -12.83 10.80 -13.83
C GLU A 375 -11.32 10.94 -13.63
N ILE A 376 -10.62 11.26 -14.71
CA ILE A 376 -9.18 11.46 -14.69
C ILE A 376 -8.91 12.96 -14.73
N ILE A 377 -8.08 13.45 -13.83
CA ILE A 377 -7.56 14.81 -13.85
C ILE A 377 -6.11 14.73 -14.32
N SER A 378 -5.83 15.36 -15.46
CA SER A 378 -4.53 15.37 -16.12
C SER A 378 -4.18 16.83 -16.38
N GLY A 379 -3.31 17.39 -15.54
CA GLY A 379 -3.03 18.83 -15.51
C GLY A 379 -4.28 19.66 -15.29
N THR A 380 -4.62 20.53 -16.25
CA THR A 380 -5.85 21.34 -16.23
C THR A 380 -7.04 20.66 -16.91
N ASN A 381 -6.84 19.48 -17.50
CA ASN A 381 -7.85 18.75 -18.24
C ASN A 381 -8.55 17.71 -17.36
N THR A 382 -9.84 17.51 -17.60
CA THR A 382 -10.61 16.40 -17.02
C THR A 382 -11.04 15.47 -18.13
N TYR A 383 -10.64 14.21 -18.06
CA TYR A 383 -11.18 13.15 -18.91
C TYR A 383 -12.31 12.46 -18.16
N ASP A 384 -13.54 12.72 -18.60
CA ASP A 384 -14.78 12.22 -17.99
C ASP A 384 -15.62 11.40 -18.98
N ASN A 385 -14.99 10.88 -20.05
CA ASN A 385 -15.66 10.11 -21.10
C ASN A 385 -16.85 10.87 -21.73
N SER A 386 -16.66 12.14 -22.09
CA SER A 386 -17.71 13.02 -22.64
C SER A 386 -18.88 13.22 -21.66
N GLY A 387 -18.58 13.43 -20.39
CA GLY A 387 -19.56 13.68 -19.32
C GLY A 387 -20.29 12.45 -18.78
N LYS A 388 -19.88 11.23 -19.17
CA LYS A 388 -20.52 9.97 -18.73
C LYS A 388 -19.76 9.24 -17.61
N GLN A 389 -18.59 9.76 -17.24
CA GLN A 389 -17.60 9.15 -16.37
C GLN A 389 -17.10 7.79 -16.93
N TYR A 390 -15.89 7.42 -16.55
CA TYR A 390 -15.39 6.07 -16.76
C TYR A 390 -15.96 5.14 -15.69
N THR A 391 -16.03 3.85 -15.98
CA THR A 391 -16.54 2.86 -15.02
C THR A 391 -15.69 1.62 -14.96
N ALA A 392 -15.44 1.11 -13.77
CA ALA A 392 -14.83 -0.18 -13.50
C ALA A 392 -15.75 -0.98 -12.58
N THR A 393 -15.90 -2.27 -12.82
CA THR A 393 -16.64 -3.17 -11.91
C THR A 393 -15.65 -4.17 -11.35
N THR A 394 -15.45 -4.15 -10.04
CA THR A 394 -14.61 -5.14 -9.35
C THR A 394 -15.22 -6.52 -9.47
N PHE A 395 -14.36 -7.54 -9.51
CA PHE A 395 -14.79 -8.92 -9.62
C PHE A 395 -15.30 -9.51 -8.30
N ALA A 396 -15.80 -10.74 -8.35
CA ALA A 396 -16.13 -11.51 -7.16
C ALA A 396 -14.85 -12.02 -6.47
N THR A 397 -14.88 -12.12 -5.14
CA THR A 397 -13.81 -12.74 -4.38
C THR A 397 -13.82 -14.25 -4.60
N LEU A 398 -12.68 -14.79 -5.05
CA LEU A 398 -12.51 -16.21 -5.34
C LEU A 398 -11.86 -16.92 -4.14
N SER A 399 -12.31 -18.14 -3.83
CA SER A 399 -11.92 -18.87 -2.60
C SER A 399 -10.50 -19.44 -2.61
N THR A 400 -9.81 -19.40 -3.75
CA THR A 400 -8.52 -20.08 -3.94
C THR A 400 -7.59 -19.23 -4.81
N PRO A 401 -6.94 -18.18 -4.26
CA PRO A 401 -5.94 -17.43 -5.01
C PRO A 401 -4.76 -18.33 -5.40
N PRO A 402 -4.21 -18.16 -6.62
CA PRO A 402 -3.07 -18.94 -7.09
C PRO A 402 -1.79 -18.57 -6.30
N SER A 403 -0.77 -19.41 -6.44
CA SER A 403 0.54 -19.10 -5.87
C SER A 403 1.12 -17.85 -6.52
N TYR A 404 1.82 -17.01 -5.76
CA TYR A 404 2.47 -15.83 -6.32
C TYR A 404 3.51 -16.22 -7.38
N VAL A 405 3.46 -15.50 -8.50
CA VAL A 405 4.35 -15.65 -9.64
C VAL A 405 4.58 -14.26 -10.21
N SER A 406 5.85 -13.86 -10.28
CA SER A 406 6.29 -12.63 -10.92
C SER A 406 7.30 -12.93 -12.02
N ILE A 407 7.36 -12.02 -12.98
CA ILE A 407 8.35 -12.00 -14.05
C ILE A 407 9.07 -10.66 -14.06
N THR A 408 10.28 -10.66 -14.58
CA THR A 408 11.13 -9.47 -14.66
C THR A 408 11.60 -9.27 -16.09
N GLY A 409 11.87 -8.02 -16.45
CA GLY A 409 12.46 -7.72 -17.74
C GLY A 409 13.12 -6.36 -17.82
N THR A 410 13.60 -6.06 -19.01
CA THR A 410 14.30 -4.83 -19.36
C THR A 410 13.73 -4.25 -20.64
N THR A 411 13.57 -2.93 -20.68
CA THR A 411 13.28 -2.19 -21.91
C THR A 411 14.57 -1.57 -22.47
N SER A 412 14.65 -1.49 -23.78
CA SER A 412 15.77 -0.88 -24.51
C SER A 412 15.26 0.21 -25.43
N ASN A 413 16.13 1.19 -25.73
CA ASN A 413 15.79 2.43 -26.45
C ASN A 413 14.69 3.24 -25.77
N MET A 414 14.84 3.46 -24.45
CA MET A 414 13.94 4.33 -23.69
C MET A 414 13.84 5.72 -24.34
N PRO A 415 12.65 6.34 -24.36
CA PRO A 415 12.52 7.71 -24.82
C PRO A 415 13.26 8.67 -23.88
N GLU A 416 13.47 9.92 -24.31
CA GLU A 416 14.14 10.93 -23.49
C GLU A 416 13.45 11.20 -22.14
N SER A 417 12.13 10.97 -22.05
CA SER A 417 11.41 11.09 -20.79
C SER A 417 11.74 9.99 -19.77
N ASN A 418 12.35 8.88 -20.19
CA ASN A 418 12.57 7.66 -19.40
C ASN A 418 11.28 7.10 -18.75
N GLU A 419 10.12 7.40 -19.33
CA GLU A 419 8.83 7.01 -18.78
C GLU A 419 8.13 5.94 -19.62
N GLY A 420 7.49 5.00 -18.93
CA GLY A 420 6.44 4.20 -19.53
C GLY A 420 5.93 3.08 -18.63
N ILE A 421 4.95 2.37 -19.15
CA ILE A 421 4.21 1.31 -18.46
C ILE A 421 4.22 0.08 -19.34
N ILE A 422 4.63 -1.04 -18.75
CA ILE A 422 4.46 -2.35 -19.39
C ILE A 422 3.01 -2.76 -19.20
N ILE A 423 2.34 -3.11 -20.29
CA ILE A 423 1.00 -3.70 -20.30
C ILE A 423 1.17 -5.13 -20.80
N ALA A 424 0.55 -6.10 -20.15
CA ALA A 424 0.65 -7.48 -20.60
C ALA A 424 -0.65 -8.25 -20.38
N TYR A 425 -0.75 -9.39 -21.06
CA TYR A 425 -1.79 -10.38 -20.83
C TYR A 425 -1.30 -11.77 -21.26
N ILE A 426 -1.86 -12.80 -20.65
CA ILE A 426 -1.64 -14.20 -21.03
C ILE A 426 -2.71 -14.59 -22.04
N LYS A 427 -2.35 -15.36 -23.07
CA LYS A 427 -3.28 -15.90 -24.05
C LYS A 427 -3.09 -17.40 -24.19
N ASP A 428 -4.19 -18.11 -24.08
CA ASP A 428 -4.27 -19.55 -24.34
C ASP A 428 -4.05 -19.82 -25.84
N ILE A 429 -3.10 -20.71 -26.13
CA ILE A 429 -2.74 -21.11 -27.49
C ILE A 429 -3.05 -22.58 -27.74
N ASP A 430 -3.00 -23.42 -26.71
CA ASP A 430 -3.14 -24.88 -26.87
C ASP A 430 -4.55 -25.41 -26.53
N GLY A 431 -5.46 -24.55 -26.07
CA GLY A 431 -6.82 -24.90 -25.70
C GLY A 431 -6.94 -25.58 -24.35
N THR A 432 -5.90 -25.52 -23.51
CA THR A 432 -5.84 -26.13 -22.18
C THR A 432 -5.73 -25.04 -21.11
N GLY A 433 -6.53 -25.15 -20.05
CA GLY A 433 -6.61 -24.11 -19.01
C GLY A 433 -7.75 -23.14 -19.31
N THR A 434 -7.54 -21.86 -18.99
CA THR A 434 -8.55 -20.81 -19.21
C THR A 434 -8.52 -20.35 -20.66
N SER A 435 -9.60 -20.61 -21.39
CA SER A 435 -9.67 -20.25 -22.81
C SER A 435 -9.66 -18.74 -23.04
N GLY A 436 -9.00 -18.30 -24.11
CA GLY A 436 -9.01 -16.90 -24.54
C GLY A 436 -7.81 -16.12 -24.03
N GLN A 437 -8.05 -14.90 -23.53
CA GLN A 437 -7.00 -14.04 -22.98
C GLN A 437 -7.36 -13.55 -21.58
N ALA A 438 -6.35 -13.37 -20.76
CA ALA A 438 -6.47 -12.78 -19.43
C ALA A 438 -6.87 -11.31 -19.53
N GLY A 439 -7.36 -10.76 -18.41
CA GLY A 439 -7.44 -9.33 -18.19
C GLY A 439 -6.06 -8.66 -18.31
N LEU A 440 -6.06 -7.39 -18.69
CA LEU A 440 -4.81 -6.63 -18.82
C LEU A 440 -4.19 -6.40 -17.44
N ILE A 441 -2.90 -6.65 -17.34
CA ILE A 441 -2.07 -6.33 -16.17
C ILE A 441 -1.01 -5.31 -16.58
N SER A 442 -0.56 -4.50 -15.63
CA SER A 442 0.47 -3.50 -15.91
C SER A 442 1.37 -3.20 -14.73
N THR A 443 2.55 -2.67 -15.03
CA THR A 443 3.53 -2.19 -14.04
C THR A 443 4.31 -1.01 -14.63
N VAL A 444 4.63 -0.02 -13.81
CA VAL A 444 5.53 1.07 -14.21
C VAL A 444 6.96 0.53 -14.25
N MET A 445 7.71 0.90 -15.30
CA MET A 445 9.14 0.61 -15.37
C MET A 445 9.95 1.71 -14.68
N ASP A 446 11.12 1.35 -14.15
CA ASP A 446 12.05 2.31 -13.57
C ASP A 446 12.78 3.15 -14.63
N GLU A 447 13.52 4.18 -14.20
CA GLU A 447 14.28 5.08 -15.08
C GLU A 447 15.34 4.35 -15.93
N SER A 448 15.73 3.14 -15.54
CA SER A 448 16.66 2.28 -16.29
C SER A 448 15.96 1.29 -17.22
N GLY A 449 14.62 1.34 -17.31
CA GLY A 449 13.80 0.46 -18.13
C GLY A 449 13.56 -0.92 -17.51
N LYS A 450 13.87 -1.13 -16.24
CA LYS A 450 13.60 -2.41 -15.57
C LYS A 450 12.20 -2.42 -14.99
N TRP A 451 11.59 -3.60 -14.97
CA TRP A 451 10.24 -3.77 -14.46
C TRP A 451 10.04 -5.14 -13.84
N ILE A 452 9.11 -5.21 -12.90
CA ILE A 452 8.65 -6.43 -12.25
C ILE A 452 7.14 -6.46 -12.36
N LEU A 453 6.60 -7.56 -12.88
CA LEU A 453 5.17 -7.74 -13.10
C LEU A 453 4.67 -9.01 -12.41
N SER A 454 3.67 -8.89 -11.54
CA SER A 454 2.94 -10.03 -10.98
C SER A 454 2.00 -10.57 -12.04
N ILE A 455 2.03 -11.89 -12.26
CA ILE A 455 1.15 -12.56 -13.23
C ILE A 455 0.22 -13.57 -12.56
N ALA A 456 0.44 -13.89 -11.28
CA ALA A 456 -0.38 -14.85 -10.55
C ALA A 456 -1.83 -14.42 -10.46
N ASP A 457 -2.09 -13.14 -10.17
CA ASP A 457 -3.45 -12.64 -9.97
C ASP A 457 -4.18 -12.34 -11.30
N SER A 458 -3.60 -12.76 -12.43
CA SER A 458 -4.25 -12.67 -13.74
C SER A 458 -5.58 -13.43 -13.70
N ARG A 459 -6.65 -12.79 -14.14
CA ARG A 459 -7.98 -13.41 -14.23
C ARG A 459 -8.41 -13.54 -15.69
N SER A 460 -9.41 -14.39 -15.94
CA SER A 460 -10.16 -14.38 -17.20
C SER A 460 -10.64 -12.96 -17.53
N ALA A 461 -10.90 -12.67 -18.81
CA ALA A 461 -11.35 -11.34 -19.23
C ALA A 461 -12.66 -10.88 -18.53
N ASP A 462 -13.49 -11.81 -18.06
CA ASP A 462 -14.70 -11.54 -17.29
C ASP A 462 -14.50 -11.61 -15.75
N GLY A 463 -13.30 -11.99 -15.30
CA GLY A 463 -12.90 -12.08 -13.90
C GLY A 463 -13.53 -13.20 -13.08
N SER A 464 -14.21 -14.13 -13.75
CA SER A 464 -14.93 -15.25 -13.13
C SER A 464 -14.00 -16.32 -12.53
N GLU A 465 -12.77 -16.43 -13.04
CA GLU A 465 -11.76 -17.37 -12.57
C GLU A 465 -10.35 -16.78 -12.69
N TYR A 466 -9.39 -17.35 -11.95
CA TYR A 466 -7.98 -17.10 -12.19
C TYR A 466 -7.57 -17.71 -13.52
N PHE A 467 -6.67 -17.03 -14.24
CA PHE A 467 -6.24 -17.47 -15.56
C PHE A 467 -5.26 -18.62 -15.43
N GLU A 468 -5.73 -19.84 -15.68
CA GLU A 468 -4.90 -21.05 -15.70
C GLU A 468 -4.20 -21.15 -17.06
N TYR A 469 -2.87 -21.26 -17.05
CA TYR A 469 -2.04 -21.31 -18.26
C TYR A 469 -1.09 -22.51 -18.25
N THR A 470 -0.68 -22.96 -19.44
CA THR A 470 0.29 -24.03 -19.65
C THR A 470 1.62 -23.50 -20.17
N SER A 471 2.62 -24.37 -20.29
CA SER A 471 3.90 -24.03 -20.92
C SER A 471 3.78 -23.69 -22.42
N SER A 472 2.72 -24.14 -23.10
CA SER A 472 2.51 -23.90 -24.52
C SER A 472 1.92 -22.51 -24.80
N ASP A 473 1.36 -21.88 -23.78
CA ASP A 473 0.74 -20.56 -23.88
C ASP A 473 1.78 -19.46 -24.08
N SER A 474 1.27 -18.27 -24.39
CA SER A 474 2.11 -17.11 -24.64
C SER A 474 1.63 -15.89 -23.87
N MET A 475 2.59 -15.19 -23.29
CA MET A 475 2.40 -13.86 -22.74
C MET A 475 2.67 -12.81 -23.81
N TYR A 476 1.80 -11.84 -23.92
CA TYR A 476 1.91 -10.71 -24.83
C TYR A 476 2.22 -9.46 -24.02
N PHE A 477 3.16 -8.67 -24.51
CA PHE A 477 3.59 -7.41 -23.91
C PHE A 477 3.31 -6.27 -24.89
N ASP A 478 2.82 -5.17 -24.33
CA ASP A 478 2.63 -3.85 -24.92
C ASP A 478 3.29 -2.80 -24.02
N ILE A 479 3.57 -1.62 -24.57
CA ILE A 479 4.17 -0.51 -23.82
C ILE A 479 3.39 0.77 -24.09
N LEU A 480 2.96 1.42 -23.02
CA LEU A 480 2.52 2.82 -23.06
C LEU A 480 3.71 3.71 -22.71
N SER A 481 4.16 4.53 -23.65
CA SER A 481 5.32 5.41 -23.50
C SER A 481 5.21 6.66 -24.39
N THR A 482 6.18 7.56 -24.33
CA THR A 482 6.16 8.86 -25.02
C THR A 482 6.46 8.80 -26.52
N ILE A 483 6.43 7.60 -27.09
CA ILE A 483 6.68 7.33 -28.52
C ILE A 483 5.59 6.41 -29.09
N SER A 484 5.18 6.66 -30.33
CA SER A 484 3.98 6.05 -30.95
C SER A 484 4.09 4.58 -31.34
N SER A 485 5.31 4.07 -31.46
CA SER A 485 5.55 2.84 -32.18
C SER A 485 6.25 1.83 -31.30
N PHE A 486 5.51 0.76 -31.05
CA PHE A 486 5.98 -0.40 -30.35
C PHE A 486 5.59 -1.63 -31.15
N THR A 487 6.46 -2.63 -31.18
CA THR A 487 6.15 -3.93 -31.77
C THR A 487 5.80 -4.88 -30.64
N PRO A 488 4.53 -5.33 -30.53
CA PRO A 488 4.12 -6.32 -29.53
C PRO A 488 5.07 -7.50 -29.44
N VAL A 489 5.56 -7.76 -28.24
CA VAL A 489 6.45 -8.90 -27.96
C VAL A 489 5.60 -10.03 -27.41
N SER A 490 5.76 -11.24 -27.94
CA SER A 490 5.19 -12.44 -27.36
C SER A 490 6.27 -13.39 -26.86
N VAL A 491 6.07 -13.93 -25.67
CA VAL A 491 7.01 -14.83 -24.99
C VAL A 491 6.26 -16.08 -24.55
N SER A 492 6.80 -17.25 -24.85
CA SER A 492 6.23 -18.51 -24.36
C SER A 492 6.26 -18.59 -22.83
N MET A 493 5.16 -19.05 -22.24
CA MET A 493 4.99 -19.29 -20.81
C MET A 493 5.91 -20.40 -20.26
N ASN A 494 6.49 -21.24 -21.13
CA ASN A 494 7.45 -22.27 -20.72
C ASN A 494 8.68 -21.65 -20.05
N GLY A 495 8.81 -21.87 -18.73
CA GLY A 495 9.92 -21.36 -17.93
C GLY A 495 10.00 -19.84 -17.87
N ILE A 496 8.87 -19.14 -18.04
CA ILE A 496 8.84 -17.67 -18.14
C ILE A 496 9.42 -16.96 -16.93
N THR A 497 9.29 -17.54 -15.73
CA THR A 497 9.84 -17.00 -14.47
C THR A 497 11.36 -17.01 -14.40
N SER A 498 12.02 -17.80 -15.26
CA SER A 498 13.49 -17.87 -15.35
C SER A 498 14.05 -17.09 -16.53
N LYS A 499 13.20 -16.41 -17.31
CA LYS A 499 13.62 -15.62 -18.47
C LYS A 499 13.77 -14.15 -18.05
N ASP A 500 14.81 -13.51 -18.57
CA ASP A 500 14.90 -12.05 -18.59
C ASP A 500 14.24 -11.56 -19.89
N ILE A 501 13.15 -10.81 -19.77
CA ILE A 501 12.33 -10.42 -20.90
C ILE A 501 12.82 -9.07 -21.42
N GLY A 502 13.55 -9.09 -22.53
CA GLY A 502 13.98 -7.90 -23.25
C GLY A 502 12.89 -7.37 -24.18
N ILE A 503 12.49 -6.12 -23.99
CA ILE A 503 11.52 -5.42 -24.83
C ILE A 503 12.22 -4.21 -25.47
N ALA A 504 12.11 -4.02 -26.79
CA ALA A 504 12.71 -2.87 -27.46
C ALA A 504 11.64 -1.88 -27.87
N ILE A 505 11.80 -0.61 -27.48
CA ILE A 505 10.99 0.46 -28.03
C ILE A 505 11.64 0.92 -29.34
N SER A 506 10.85 1.18 -30.37
CA SER A 506 11.36 1.43 -31.73
C SER A 506 10.68 2.65 -32.31
N ASP A 507 11.43 3.68 -32.66
CA ASP A 507 10.86 4.81 -33.37
C ASP A 507 10.60 4.41 -34.84
N SER A 508 9.34 4.19 -35.20
CA SER A 508 8.98 4.04 -36.60
C SER A 508 8.79 5.44 -37.15
N GLU A 509 9.87 6.04 -37.66
CA GLU A 509 9.68 7.04 -38.70
C GLU A 509 8.96 6.33 -39.84
N ALA A 510 7.65 6.57 -39.96
CA ALA A 510 6.92 6.24 -41.16
C ALA A 510 7.49 7.13 -42.27
N THR A 511 8.57 6.68 -42.92
CA THR A 511 8.99 7.26 -44.19
C THR A 511 7.86 7.05 -45.17
N THR A 512 6.99 8.05 -45.30
CA THR A 512 6.08 8.17 -46.42
C THR A 512 6.95 8.41 -47.65
N THR A 513 7.40 7.31 -48.27
CA THR A 513 7.91 7.39 -49.63
C THR A 513 6.72 7.78 -50.51
N VAL A 514 6.65 9.06 -50.85
CA VAL A 514 5.72 9.55 -51.87
C VAL A 514 6.15 8.90 -53.18
N SER A 515 5.42 7.87 -53.59
CA SER A 515 5.57 7.29 -54.92
C SER A 515 5.43 8.42 -55.95
N LYS A 516 6.46 8.63 -56.76
CA LYS A 516 6.45 9.62 -57.84
C LYS A 516 5.24 9.35 -58.74
N LEU A 517 4.25 10.25 -58.73
CA LEU A 517 3.13 10.22 -59.67
C LEU A 517 3.70 10.20 -61.10
N SER A 518 3.25 9.25 -61.92
CA SER A 518 3.74 9.04 -63.29
C SER A 518 3.41 10.17 -64.26
N ASN A 519 2.64 11.18 -63.83
CA ASN A 519 2.05 12.18 -64.70
C ASN A 519 2.37 13.60 -64.21
N TYR A 520 3.66 13.98 -64.22
CA TYR A 520 4.03 15.38 -64.37
C TYR A 520 4.23 15.65 -65.86
N GLY A 521 3.11 15.89 -66.56
CA GLY A 521 3.13 16.48 -67.88
C GLY A 521 3.33 17.98 -67.74
N VAL A 522 4.41 18.49 -68.31
CA VAL A 522 4.59 19.92 -68.58
C VAL A 522 3.51 20.33 -69.57
N ILE A 523 2.73 21.37 -69.25
CA ILE A 523 2.01 22.18 -70.24
C ILE A 523 2.63 23.56 -70.21
#